data_AF-A0A6G3ZDF3-F1
#
_entry.id   AF-A0A6G3ZDF3-F1
#
_cell.length_a   1.000
_cell.length_b   1.000
_cell.length_c   1.000
_cell.angle_alpha   90.00
_cell.angle_beta   90.00
_cell.angle_gamma   90.00
#
_symmetry.space_group_name_H-M   'P 1'
#
loop_
_entity.id
_entity.type
_entity.pdbx_description
1 polymer ?
#
loop_
_entity_poly.entity_id
_entity_poly.type
_entity_poly.pdbx_seq_one_letter_code
_entity_poly.pdbx_strand_id
1 'polypeptide(L)'
;MTTALTIFATQKPGLTYRSSKLEQSETFQIKQAESITPPLIFQVDGILEEGDNTFGENSGWVDAYAFEGQNRLAVTITVISEDFTPVIDVFDYVGDNVNEVIDGRTGNADTVSLTLILPNDGFYGIGVLGTTPDSQGTYQLTVSVASVAEVVQMQAEQLLEQGIQDYEQRLFQEAIASWEQAIEIYQGLESAYGLTELSHRDIAFLFMGLGNAYRHLAQYEKAIIFSEQALQLSRQLNDRVIQNFSLQGLSNAHFRLSQYEEAIAFSEQALELSRQFDDRAGEGDAIGSLGIAHGRLGRYQQA
;
A
#
# COMPACT_ATOMS: atom_id res chain seq x y z
N MET A 1 -12.58 9.52 27.68
CA MET A 1 -13.82 10.09 27.12
C MET A 1 -13.59 10.20 25.63
N THR A 2 -14.17 9.28 24.85
CA THR A 2 -14.08 9.29 23.40
C THR A 2 -14.99 10.41 22.92
N THR A 3 -14.42 11.55 22.53
CA THR A 3 -15.17 12.59 21.83
C THR A 3 -15.75 11.93 20.58
N ALA A 4 -17.07 11.89 20.45
CA ALA A 4 -17.70 11.38 19.24
C ALA A 4 -17.11 12.15 18.05
N LEU A 5 -16.58 11.43 17.07
CA LEU A 5 -16.03 12.01 15.85
C LEU A 5 -17.20 12.61 15.09
N THR A 6 -17.42 13.91 15.24
CA THR A 6 -18.55 14.60 14.63
C THR A 6 -18.11 15.07 13.24
N ILE A 7 -18.53 14.34 12.21
CA ILE A 7 -18.30 14.67 10.79
C ILE A 7 -19.67 14.95 10.19
N PHE A 8 -19.81 16.06 9.46
CA PHE A 8 -21.04 16.40 8.77
C PHE A 8 -20.79 16.67 7.28
N ALA A 9 -21.74 16.26 6.45
CA ALA A 9 -21.95 16.90 5.16
C ALA A 9 -22.42 18.34 5.41
N THR A 10 -21.85 19.31 4.70
CA THR A 10 -22.17 20.73 4.91
C THR A 10 -22.49 21.44 3.60
N GLN A 11 -23.40 22.41 3.67
CA GLN A 11 -23.56 23.43 2.64
C GLN A 11 -22.56 24.56 2.94
N LYS A 12 -21.43 24.58 2.24
CA LYS A 12 -20.58 25.78 2.16
C LYS A 12 -21.02 26.62 0.95
N PRO A 13 -21.07 27.96 1.03
CA PRO A 13 -21.32 28.78 -0.14
C PRO A 13 -20.18 28.62 -1.16
N GLY A 14 -20.53 28.29 -2.40
CA GLY A 14 -19.71 28.41 -3.63
C GLY A 14 -18.26 27.92 -3.56
N LEU A 15 -18.00 26.72 -4.08
CA LEU A 15 -16.64 26.20 -4.31
C LEU A 15 -15.92 27.11 -5.31
N THR A 16 -15.01 27.99 -4.88
CA THR A 16 -14.27 28.84 -5.83
C THR A 16 -12.98 28.15 -6.25
N TYR A 17 -12.97 27.57 -7.45
CA TYR A 17 -11.82 26.94 -8.09
C TYR A 17 -11.02 27.95 -8.88
N ARG A 18 -9.70 27.92 -8.73
CA ARG A 18 -8.78 28.73 -9.51
C ARG A 18 -7.72 27.82 -10.11
N SER A 19 -7.97 27.33 -11.33
CA SER A 19 -6.94 26.58 -12.07
C SER A 19 -5.70 27.44 -12.28
N SER A 20 -4.51 26.85 -12.16
CA SER A 20 -3.26 27.49 -12.58
C SER A 20 -3.22 27.81 -14.09
N LYS A 21 -4.15 27.23 -14.87
CA LYS A 21 -4.31 27.45 -16.32
C LYS A 21 -5.45 28.42 -16.69
N LEU A 22 -6.28 28.86 -15.74
CA LEU A 22 -7.39 29.78 -15.99
C LEU A 22 -7.06 31.15 -15.37
N GLU A 23 -7.19 32.23 -16.15
CA GLU A 23 -6.99 33.61 -15.64
C GLU A 23 -8.09 34.06 -14.67
N GLN A 24 -9.23 33.34 -14.64
CA GLN A 24 -10.42 33.66 -13.84
C GLN A 24 -10.77 32.51 -12.89
N SER A 25 -11.28 32.86 -11.71
CA SER A 25 -11.82 31.91 -10.73
C SER A 25 -13.26 31.54 -11.09
N GLU A 26 -13.58 30.24 -11.04
CA GLU A 26 -14.94 29.72 -11.26
C GLU A 26 -15.56 29.29 -9.94
N THR A 27 -16.83 29.65 -9.70
CA THR A 27 -17.56 29.27 -8.48
C THR A 27 -18.56 28.15 -8.79
N PHE A 28 -18.32 26.98 -8.22
CA PHE A 28 -19.13 25.77 -8.35
C PHE A 28 -20.25 25.76 -7.31
N GLN A 29 -21.45 25.39 -7.73
CA GLN A 29 -22.56 25.12 -6.81
C GLN A 29 -22.32 23.78 -6.10
N ILE A 30 -22.36 23.78 -4.77
CA ILE A 30 -22.23 22.56 -3.95
C ILE A 30 -23.62 21.91 -3.82
N LYS A 31 -23.76 20.66 -4.28
CA LYS A 31 -24.99 19.88 -4.13
C LYS A 31 -25.16 19.44 -2.66
N GLN A 32 -26.40 19.41 -2.18
CA GLN A 32 -26.69 19.04 -0.78
C GLN A 32 -26.43 17.54 -0.58
N ALA A 33 -25.88 17.19 0.59
CA ALA A 33 -25.75 15.82 1.05
C ALA A 33 -26.24 15.72 2.49
N GLU A 34 -26.99 14.66 2.82
CA GLU A 34 -27.41 14.42 4.20
C GLU A 34 -26.33 13.62 4.95
N SER A 35 -25.99 14.09 6.15
CA SER A 35 -25.05 13.39 7.03
C SER A 35 -25.68 12.10 7.55
N ILE A 36 -24.89 11.02 7.57
CA ILE A 36 -25.31 9.74 8.15
C ILE A 36 -24.45 9.45 9.39
N THR A 37 -24.85 8.47 10.20
CA THR A 37 -24.07 8.01 11.36
C THR A 37 -22.82 7.24 10.87
N PRO A 38 -21.64 7.44 11.49
CA PRO A 38 -20.45 6.65 11.19
C PRO A 38 -20.72 5.14 11.18
N PRO A 39 -20.08 4.36 10.28
CA PRO A 39 -18.92 4.76 9.47
C PRO A 39 -19.25 5.58 8.23
N LEU A 40 -20.53 5.78 7.89
CA LEU A 40 -20.93 6.57 6.72
C LEU A 40 -20.92 8.06 7.05
N ILE A 41 -20.21 8.87 6.26
CA ILE A 41 -20.19 10.33 6.38
C ILE A 41 -21.43 10.89 5.67
N PHE A 42 -21.58 10.57 4.38
CA PHE A 42 -22.79 10.85 3.61
C PHE A 42 -22.93 9.92 2.41
N GLN A 43 -24.14 9.85 1.86
CA GLN A 43 -24.45 9.20 0.59
C GLN A 43 -25.43 10.06 -0.20
N VAL A 44 -25.22 10.18 -1.50
CA VAL A 44 -26.08 10.93 -2.42
C VAL A 44 -26.32 10.14 -3.69
N ASP A 45 -27.58 10.03 -4.09
CA ASP A 45 -27.94 9.68 -5.47
C ASP A 45 -27.97 10.98 -6.29
N GLY A 46 -27.05 11.10 -7.24
CA GLY A 46 -26.85 12.28 -8.07
C GLY A 46 -27.23 12.05 -9.53
N ILE A 47 -27.33 13.15 -10.27
CA ILE A 47 -27.57 13.16 -11.71
C ILE A 47 -26.59 14.17 -12.28
N LEU A 48 -25.68 13.67 -13.13
CA LEU A 48 -24.78 14.49 -13.91
C LEU A 48 -25.51 14.92 -15.19
N GLU A 49 -25.76 16.21 -15.36
CA GLU A 49 -26.59 16.73 -16.45
C GLU A 49 -26.09 18.06 -17.04
N GLU A 50 -26.61 18.39 -18.22
CA GLU A 50 -26.29 19.65 -18.89
C GLU A 50 -26.68 20.86 -18.02
N GLY A 51 -25.73 21.77 -17.81
CA GLY A 51 -25.92 22.95 -16.96
C GLY A 51 -25.41 22.78 -15.53
N ASP A 52 -24.92 21.59 -15.16
CA ASP A 52 -24.03 21.44 -14.01
C ASP A 52 -22.73 22.23 -14.21
N ASN A 53 -21.88 22.28 -13.18
CA ASN A 53 -20.65 23.06 -13.26
C ASN A 53 -19.66 22.45 -14.28
N THR A 54 -18.63 23.21 -14.67
CA THR A 54 -17.56 22.77 -15.58
C THR A 54 -16.21 23.30 -15.08
N PHE A 55 -15.13 22.53 -15.17
CA PHE A 55 -13.74 23.01 -15.01
C PHE A 55 -13.21 23.73 -16.28
N GLY A 56 -13.91 24.79 -16.73
CA GLY A 56 -13.60 25.54 -17.95
C GLY A 56 -14.24 25.02 -19.25
N GLU A 57 -14.09 25.78 -20.33
CA GLU A 57 -14.89 25.69 -21.59
C GLU A 57 -14.86 24.33 -22.34
N ASN A 58 -13.91 23.44 -22.04
CA ASN A 58 -13.78 22.13 -22.71
C ASN A 58 -13.81 20.95 -21.73
N SER A 59 -14.19 21.20 -20.48
CA SER A 59 -14.34 20.14 -19.48
C SER A 59 -15.76 19.57 -19.52
N GLY A 60 -15.91 18.32 -19.08
CA GLY A 60 -17.23 17.75 -18.86
C GLY A 60 -17.94 18.37 -17.66
N TRP A 61 -19.23 18.06 -17.56
CA TRP A 61 -20.04 18.41 -16.41
C TRP A 61 -19.43 17.85 -15.12
N VAL A 62 -19.55 18.59 -14.03
CA VAL A 62 -19.10 18.17 -12.70
C VAL A 62 -20.08 18.56 -11.61
N ASP A 63 -20.39 17.55 -10.81
CA ASP A 63 -21.08 17.71 -9.55
C ASP A 63 -20.11 17.82 -8.39
N ALA A 64 -20.35 18.83 -7.56
CA ALA A 64 -19.44 19.17 -6.50
C ALA A 64 -20.09 19.00 -5.12
N TYR A 65 -19.41 18.26 -4.24
CA TYR A 65 -19.83 17.98 -2.87
C TYR A 65 -18.73 18.40 -1.89
N ALA A 66 -19.08 18.55 -0.62
CA ALA A 66 -18.12 18.87 0.41
C ALA A 66 -18.43 18.20 1.76
N PHE A 67 -17.38 17.92 2.51
CA PHE A 67 -17.47 17.47 3.90
C PHE A 67 -16.37 18.10 4.75
N GLU A 68 -16.61 18.17 6.06
CA GLU A 68 -15.60 18.59 7.03
C GLU A 68 -14.81 17.37 7.53
N GLY A 69 -13.49 17.41 7.43
CA GLY A 69 -12.59 16.35 7.82
C GLY A 69 -11.66 16.77 8.95
N GLN A 70 -11.17 15.78 9.69
CA GLN A 70 -10.14 15.95 10.71
C GLN A 70 -8.80 15.41 10.19
N ASN A 71 -7.71 16.02 10.64
CA ASN A 71 -6.36 15.60 10.36
C ASN A 71 -6.18 14.12 10.71
N ARG A 72 -5.56 13.38 9.79
CA ARG A 72 -5.30 11.94 9.84
C ARG A 72 -6.55 11.06 9.82
N LEU A 73 -7.74 11.61 9.58
CA LEU A 73 -8.90 10.78 9.30
C LEU A 73 -8.70 10.10 7.95
N ALA A 74 -8.94 8.79 7.88
CA ALA A 74 -9.01 8.09 6.61
C ALA A 74 -10.45 8.08 6.10
N VAL A 75 -10.62 8.34 4.80
CA VAL A 75 -11.93 8.34 4.14
C VAL A 75 -11.86 7.54 2.84
N THR A 76 -12.93 6.80 2.56
CA THR A 76 -13.17 6.16 1.26
C THR A 76 -14.31 6.88 0.57
N ILE A 77 -14.07 7.27 -0.68
CA ILE A 77 -15.02 7.91 -1.58
C ILE A 77 -15.26 6.95 -2.73
N THR A 78 -16.52 6.57 -2.94
CA THR A 78 -16.92 5.65 -4.01
C THR A 78 -18.01 6.30 -4.85
N VAL A 79 -17.85 6.22 -6.17
CA VAL A 79 -18.90 6.57 -7.13
C VAL A 79 -19.20 5.36 -7.99
N ILE A 80 -20.49 5.03 -8.09
CA ILE A 80 -21.01 3.98 -8.97
C ILE A 80 -21.98 4.62 -9.96
N SER A 81 -21.82 4.35 -11.25
CA SER A 81 -22.74 4.75 -12.31
C SER A 81 -22.79 3.68 -13.40
N GLU A 82 -23.99 3.25 -13.78
CA GLU A 82 -24.20 2.38 -14.94
C GLU A 82 -24.23 3.17 -16.27
N ASP A 83 -24.38 4.49 -16.19
CA ASP A 83 -24.62 5.37 -17.34
C ASP A 83 -23.32 5.91 -17.95
N PHE A 84 -22.26 6.08 -17.14
CA PHE A 84 -20.96 6.58 -17.59
C PHE A 84 -19.82 6.03 -16.72
N THR A 85 -18.59 6.06 -17.24
CA THR A 85 -17.41 5.73 -16.43
C THR A 85 -17.05 6.89 -15.52
N PRO A 86 -17.16 6.71 -14.18
CA PRO A 86 -17.02 7.82 -13.25
C PRO A 86 -15.55 8.19 -13.01
N VAL A 87 -15.34 9.47 -12.70
CA VAL A 87 -14.08 10.06 -12.26
C VAL A 87 -14.36 10.76 -10.94
N ILE A 88 -13.42 10.67 -9.99
CA ILE A 88 -13.44 11.43 -8.73
C ILE A 88 -12.21 12.33 -8.71
N ASP A 89 -12.41 13.61 -8.39
CA ASP A 89 -11.34 14.52 -7.95
C ASP A 89 -11.62 14.98 -6.51
N VAL A 90 -10.57 15.02 -5.68
CA VAL A 90 -10.64 15.48 -4.29
C VAL A 90 -9.81 16.75 -4.13
N PHE A 91 -10.37 17.75 -3.45
CA PHE A 91 -9.80 19.09 -3.35
C PHE A 91 -9.57 19.50 -1.90
N ASP A 92 -8.47 20.19 -1.63
CA ASP A 92 -8.26 20.88 -0.35
C ASP A 92 -8.82 22.31 -0.42
N TYR A 93 -9.17 22.84 0.76
CA TYR A 93 -9.54 24.24 0.90
C TYR A 93 -8.48 25.00 1.68
N VAL A 94 -8.12 26.18 1.16
CA VAL A 94 -7.37 27.20 1.91
C VAL A 94 -8.29 28.41 2.10
N GLY A 95 -8.91 28.50 3.27
CA GLY A 95 -9.98 29.48 3.53
C GLY A 95 -11.26 29.11 2.76
N ASP A 96 -11.69 29.97 1.84
CA ASP A 96 -12.89 29.78 1.01
C ASP A 96 -12.60 29.32 -0.42
N ASN A 97 -11.32 29.14 -0.78
CA ASN A 97 -10.90 28.77 -2.12
C ASN A 97 -10.44 27.31 -2.18
N VAL A 98 -10.75 26.64 -3.29
CA VAL A 98 -10.11 25.38 -3.67
C VAL A 98 -8.68 25.67 -4.07
N ASN A 99 -7.73 24.95 -3.50
CA ASN A 99 -6.31 25.21 -3.73
C ASN A 99 -5.73 24.25 -4.78
N GLU A 100 -5.69 22.94 -4.55
CA GLU A 100 -5.18 21.95 -5.51
C GLU A 100 -5.99 20.64 -5.47
N VAL A 101 -5.94 19.87 -6.56
CA VAL A 101 -6.43 18.48 -6.54
C VAL A 101 -5.47 17.70 -5.64
N ILE A 102 -5.96 17.23 -4.48
CA ILE A 102 -5.21 16.39 -3.54
C ILE A 102 -4.95 15.03 -4.18
N ASP A 103 -5.99 14.46 -4.80
CA ASP A 103 -5.93 13.18 -5.47
C ASP A 103 -7.11 13.07 -6.45
N GLY A 104 -6.93 12.29 -7.51
CA GLY A 104 -7.92 12.10 -8.55
C GLY A 104 -7.83 10.69 -9.12
N ARG A 105 -8.97 10.06 -9.36
CA ARG A 105 -9.02 8.69 -9.87
C ARG A 105 -10.07 8.53 -10.95
N THR A 106 -9.67 7.88 -12.04
CA THR A 106 -10.58 7.41 -13.07
C THR A 106 -11.04 5.99 -12.74
N GLY A 107 -12.34 5.75 -12.81
CA GLY A 107 -12.95 4.45 -12.59
C GLY A 107 -12.64 3.43 -13.67
N ASN A 108 -13.02 2.19 -13.39
CA ASN A 108 -13.07 1.12 -14.38
C ASN A 108 -14.54 0.74 -14.60
N ALA A 109 -14.98 0.81 -15.85
CA ALA A 109 -16.37 0.57 -16.24
C ALA A 109 -17.37 1.50 -15.51
N ASP A 110 -18.01 1.00 -14.48
CA ASP A 110 -19.14 1.58 -13.76
C ASP A 110 -18.79 2.05 -12.35
N THR A 111 -17.56 1.82 -11.88
CA THR A 111 -17.17 2.15 -10.49
C THR A 111 -15.80 2.82 -10.41
N VAL A 112 -15.70 3.79 -9.50
CA VAL A 112 -14.44 4.37 -9.02
C VAL A 112 -14.45 4.42 -7.49
N SER A 113 -13.33 4.04 -6.88
CA SER A 113 -13.14 4.13 -5.43
C SER A 113 -11.76 4.70 -5.11
N LEU A 114 -11.73 5.71 -4.24
CA LEU A 114 -10.54 6.41 -3.80
C LEU A 114 -10.51 6.43 -2.27
N THR A 115 -9.38 6.06 -1.68
CA THR A 115 -9.18 6.09 -0.24
C THR A 115 -7.97 6.94 0.09
N LEU A 116 -8.13 7.95 0.95
CA LEU A 116 -7.05 8.86 1.35
C LEU A 116 -7.08 9.19 2.84
N ILE A 117 -5.92 9.59 3.36
CA ILE A 117 -5.75 10.15 4.71
C ILE A 117 -5.74 11.67 4.59
N LEU A 118 -6.66 12.32 5.29
CA LEU A 118 -6.80 13.77 5.25
C LEU A 118 -5.59 14.45 5.89
N PRO A 119 -4.90 15.36 5.17
CA PRO A 119 -3.63 15.94 5.65
C PRO A 119 -3.80 16.97 6.76
N ASN A 120 -4.97 17.58 6.92
CA ASN A 120 -5.23 18.68 7.84
C ASN A 120 -6.68 18.64 8.36
N ASP A 121 -6.97 19.41 9.40
CA ASP A 121 -8.35 19.73 9.75
C ASP A 121 -8.91 20.71 8.71
N GLY A 122 -10.15 20.53 8.25
CA GLY A 122 -10.78 21.49 7.35
C GLY A 122 -11.85 20.91 6.43
N PHE A 123 -12.25 21.69 5.44
CA PHE A 123 -13.18 21.25 4.41
C PHE A 123 -12.45 20.55 3.27
N TYR A 124 -13.12 19.56 2.69
CA TYR A 124 -12.67 18.80 1.53
C TYR A 124 -13.77 18.79 0.48
N GLY A 125 -13.38 19.08 -0.77
CA GLY A 125 -14.28 19.08 -1.92
C GLY A 125 -14.18 17.77 -2.69
N ILE A 126 -15.28 17.32 -3.28
CA ILE A 126 -15.34 16.14 -4.15
C ILE A 126 -16.00 16.55 -5.45
N GLY A 127 -15.30 16.39 -6.57
CA GLY A 127 -15.84 16.50 -7.92
C GLY A 127 -16.20 15.11 -8.44
N VAL A 128 -17.45 14.92 -8.87
CA VAL A 128 -17.91 13.74 -9.59
C VAL A 128 -18.10 14.11 -11.05
N LEU A 129 -17.37 13.43 -11.93
CA LEU A 129 -17.38 13.69 -13.38
C LEU A 129 -17.42 12.37 -14.16
N GLY A 130 -17.66 12.46 -15.46
CA GLY A 130 -17.42 11.35 -16.39
C GLY A 130 -16.11 11.50 -17.16
N THR A 131 -15.63 10.39 -17.75
CA THR A 131 -14.41 10.38 -18.57
C THR A 131 -14.51 11.15 -19.88
N THR A 132 -15.73 11.50 -20.33
CA THR A 132 -15.97 12.26 -21.55
C THR A 132 -16.76 13.53 -21.26
N PRO A 133 -16.56 14.63 -22.02
CA PRO A 133 -17.28 15.89 -21.76
C PRO A 133 -18.81 15.77 -21.80
N ASP A 134 -19.32 14.87 -22.65
CA ASP A 134 -20.76 14.65 -22.83
C ASP A 134 -21.34 13.61 -21.85
N SER A 135 -20.56 13.14 -20.88
CA SER A 135 -21.04 12.17 -19.88
C SER A 135 -22.20 12.76 -19.08
N GLN A 136 -23.30 12.02 -19.05
CA GLN A 136 -24.52 12.36 -18.32
C GLN A 136 -25.15 11.07 -17.79
N GLY A 137 -25.91 11.18 -16.72
CA GLY A 137 -26.64 10.06 -16.15
C GLY A 137 -26.66 10.04 -14.64
N THR A 138 -27.21 8.99 -14.10
CA THR A 138 -27.37 8.78 -12.66
C THR A 138 -26.12 8.17 -12.05
N TYR A 139 -25.84 8.50 -10.80
CA TYR A 139 -24.77 7.89 -10.03
C TYR A 139 -25.10 7.87 -8.55
N GLN A 140 -24.40 7.03 -7.80
CA GLN A 140 -24.40 7.03 -6.34
C GLN A 140 -23.02 7.39 -5.84
N LEU A 141 -22.92 8.46 -5.07
CA LEU A 141 -21.72 8.89 -4.34
C LEU A 141 -21.83 8.46 -2.88
N THR A 142 -20.84 7.75 -2.38
CA THR A 142 -20.72 7.31 -0.99
C THR A 142 -19.40 7.81 -0.42
N VAL A 143 -19.46 8.47 0.74
CA VAL A 143 -18.27 8.89 1.50
C VAL A 143 -18.35 8.29 2.89
N SER A 144 -17.37 7.48 3.26
CA SER A 144 -17.31 6.79 4.56
C SER A 144 -15.96 6.93 5.22
N VAL A 145 -15.94 6.92 6.55
CA VAL A 145 -14.71 6.77 7.34
C VAL A 145 -14.10 5.40 7.05
N ALA A 146 -12.83 5.40 6.69
CA ALA A 146 -12.01 4.20 6.54
C ALA A 146 -11.13 4.02 7.79
N SER A 147 -10.65 2.80 7.99
CA SER A 147 -9.64 2.56 9.02
C SER A 147 -8.29 3.14 8.56
N VAL A 148 -7.72 4.08 9.32
CA VAL A 148 -6.37 4.59 9.06
C VAL A 148 -5.37 3.44 8.97
N ALA A 149 -5.55 2.41 9.81
CA ALA A 149 -4.68 1.24 9.76
C ALA A 149 -4.80 0.47 8.45
N GLU A 150 -6.01 0.31 7.89
CA GLU A 150 -6.21 -0.35 6.59
C GLU A 150 -5.58 0.45 5.44
N VAL A 151 -5.71 1.79 5.45
CA VAL A 151 -5.11 2.63 4.40
C VAL A 151 -3.59 2.55 4.42
N VAL A 152 -3.00 2.70 5.60
CA VAL A 152 -1.55 2.62 5.78
C VAL A 152 -1.04 1.21 5.49
N GLN A 153 -1.83 0.17 5.80
CA GLN A 153 -1.53 -1.21 5.45
C GLN A 153 -1.52 -1.41 3.92
N MET A 154 -2.53 -0.92 3.20
CA MET A 154 -2.54 -0.99 1.72
C MET A 154 -1.31 -0.33 1.10
N GLN A 155 -0.84 0.78 1.67
CA GLN A 155 0.39 1.44 1.21
C GLN A 155 1.63 0.54 1.40
N ALA A 156 1.74 -0.15 2.55
CA ALA A 156 2.83 -1.09 2.80
C ALA A 156 2.78 -2.30 1.85
N GLU A 157 1.58 -2.82 1.56
CA GLU A 157 1.35 -3.91 0.61
C GLU A 157 1.75 -3.51 -0.82
N GLN A 158 1.42 -2.30 -1.25
CA GLN A 158 1.85 -1.78 -2.56
C GLN A 158 3.37 -1.68 -2.68
N LEU A 159 4.05 -1.21 -1.62
CA LEU A 159 5.52 -1.15 -1.59
C LEU A 159 6.14 -2.55 -1.58
N LEU A 160 5.52 -3.50 -0.89
CA LEU A 160 5.93 -4.91 -0.93
C LEU A 160 5.86 -5.45 -2.35
N GLU A 161 4.73 -5.28 -3.04
CA GLU A 161 4.52 -5.72 -4.42
C GLU A 161 5.49 -5.04 -5.39
N GLN A 162 5.66 -3.73 -5.28
CA GLN A 162 6.62 -2.97 -6.08
C GLN A 162 8.04 -3.52 -5.90
N GLY A 163 8.46 -3.78 -4.66
CA GLY A 163 9.78 -4.35 -4.41
C GLY A 163 9.95 -5.76 -4.97
N ILE A 164 8.89 -6.59 -5.01
CA ILE A 164 8.92 -7.89 -5.69
C ILE A 164 9.14 -7.70 -7.20
N GLN A 165 8.40 -6.79 -7.83
CA GLN A 165 8.52 -6.52 -9.26
C GLN A 165 9.93 -6.00 -9.63
N ASP A 166 10.48 -5.11 -8.82
CA ASP A 166 11.83 -4.57 -9.02
C ASP A 166 12.89 -5.67 -8.83
N TYR A 167 12.71 -6.54 -7.84
CA TYR A 167 13.59 -7.68 -7.61
C TYR A 167 13.60 -8.65 -8.79
N GLU A 168 12.44 -8.98 -9.35
CA GLU A 168 12.32 -9.82 -10.56
C GLU A 168 13.02 -9.22 -11.77
N GLN A 169 12.98 -7.88 -11.89
CA GLN A 169 13.70 -7.11 -12.91
C GLN A 169 15.19 -6.93 -12.60
N ARG A 170 15.68 -7.47 -11.48
CA ARG A 170 17.06 -7.33 -10.97
C ARG A 170 17.44 -5.90 -10.60
N LEU A 171 16.44 -5.04 -10.36
CA LEU A 171 16.57 -3.70 -9.79
C LEU A 171 16.67 -3.82 -8.27
N PHE A 172 17.77 -4.40 -7.80
CA PHE A 172 17.89 -4.80 -6.40
C PHE A 172 17.96 -3.61 -5.43
N GLN A 173 18.45 -2.44 -5.87
CA GLN A 173 18.53 -1.27 -4.99
C GLN A 173 17.14 -0.65 -4.79
N GLU A 174 16.36 -0.62 -5.86
CA GLU A 174 14.98 -0.16 -5.89
C GLU A 174 14.09 -1.07 -5.04
N ALA A 175 14.23 -2.39 -5.22
CA ALA A 175 13.54 -3.38 -4.39
C ALA A 175 13.84 -3.21 -2.89
N ILE A 176 15.11 -2.99 -2.55
CA ILE A 176 15.53 -2.73 -1.15
C ILE A 176 14.84 -1.48 -0.62
N ALA A 177 14.83 -0.38 -1.37
CA ALA A 177 14.22 0.87 -0.94
C ALA A 177 12.71 0.71 -0.66
N SER A 178 11.98 0.05 -1.56
CA SER A 178 10.55 -0.20 -1.38
C SER A 178 10.28 -1.08 -0.16
N TRP A 179 11.05 -2.16 0.04
CA TRP A 179 10.89 -3.05 1.18
C TRP A 179 11.28 -2.42 2.51
N GLU A 180 12.33 -1.62 2.57
CA GLU A 180 12.70 -0.86 3.79
C GLU A 180 11.57 0.11 4.19
N GLN A 181 10.99 0.82 3.22
CA GLN A 181 9.85 1.70 3.47
C GLN A 181 8.59 0.93 3.93
N ALA A 182 8.30 -0.23 3.34
CA ALA A 182 7.19 -1.09 3.78
C ALA A 182 7.37 -1.56 5.23
N ILE A 183 8.59 -1.95 5.63
CA ILE A 183 8.90 -2.36 7.01
C ILE A 183 8.66 -1.21 7.99
N GLU A 184 9.11 0.00 7.67
CA GLU A 184 8.88 1.18 8.53
C GLU A 184 7.38 1.41 8.76
N ILE A 185 6.57 1.23 7.72
CA ILE A 185 5.12 1.37 7.81
C ILE A 185 4.51 0.28 8.70
N TYR A 186 4.85 -0.99 8.48
CA TYR A 186 4.33 -2.09 9.29
C TYR A 186 4.72 -1.97 10.78
N GLN A 187 5.96 -1.54 11.07
CA GLN A 187 6.41 -1.28 12.45
C GLN A 187 5.66 -0.09 13.06
N GLY A 188 5.39 0.96 12.28
CA GLY A 188 4.56 2.09 12.69
C GLY A 188 3.13 1.68 13.02
N LEU A 189 2.54 0.80 12.21
CA LEU A 189 1.20 0.23 12.43
C LEU A 189 1.15 -0.59 13.73
N GLU A 190 2.15 -1.44 13.98
CA GLU A 190 2.26 -2.20 15.21
C GLU A 190 2.32 -1.26 16.43
N SER A 191 3.20 -0.24 16.40
CA SER A 191 3.35 0.69 17.52
C SER A 191 2.10 1.53 17.78
N ALA A 192 1.34 1.88 16.73
CA ALA A 192 0.19 2.77 16.85
C ALA A 192 -1.12 2.02 17.16
N TYR A 193 -1.29 0.81 16.61
CA TYR A 193 -2.57 0.09 16.64
C TYR A 193 -2.49 -1.31 17.26
N GLY A 194 -1.29 -1.81 17.60
CA GLY A 194 -1.13 -3.15 18.18
C GLY A 194 -1.48 -4.29 17.21
N LEU A 195 -1.43 -4.04 15.89
CA LEU A 195 -1.62 -5.05 14.86
C LEU A 195 -0.33 -5.88 14.73
N THR A 196 -0.35 -7.12 15.21
CA THR A 196 0.86 -7.95 15.38
C THR A 196 0.96 -9.09 14.38
N GLU A 197 -0.04 -9.96 14.25
CA GLU A 197 0.19 -11.22 13.52
C GLU A 197 0.38 -11.06 12.00
N LEU A 198 -0.45 -10.24 11.33
CA LEU A 198 -0.36 -10.06 9.88
C LEU A 198 0.90 -9.25 9.49
N SER A 199 1.17 -8.16 10.22
CA SER A 199 2.35 -7.30 10.03
C SER A 199 3.66 -8.06 10.26
N HIS A 200 3.72 -8.93 11.27
CA HIS A 200 4.94 -9.70 11.56
C HIS A 200 5.27 -10.70 10.45
N ARG A 201 4.26 -11.33 9.83
CA ARG A 201 4.53 -12.24 8.70
C ARG A 201 5.06 -11.47 7.50
N ASP A 202 4.47 -10.33 7.17
CA ASP A 202 4.93 -9.50 6.05
C ASP A 202 6.32 -8.93 6.31
N ILE A 203 6.61 -8.46 7.53
CA ILE A 203 7.96 -8.03 7.93
C ILE A 203 8.97 -9.19 7.78
N ALA A 204 8.62 -10.42 8.19
CA ALA A 204 9.50 -11.57 8.04
C ALA A 204 9.79 -11.87 6.55
N PHE A 205 8.78 -11.74 5.70
CA PHE A 205 8.93 -11.89 4.25
C PHE A 205 9.82 -10.80 3.65
N LEU A 206 9.63 -9.54 4.06
CA LEU A 206 10.43 -8.40 3.62
C LEU A 206 11.90 -8.55 4.04
N PHE A 207 12.17 -8.96 5.28
CA PHE A 207 13.54 -9.27 5.73
C PHE A 207 14.19 -10.39 4.91
N MET A 208 13.44 -11.45 4.56
CA MET A 208 13.92 -12.51 3.68
C MET A 208 14.25 -11.98 2.27
N GLY A 209 13.40 -11.10 1.73
CA GLY A 209 13.62 -10.39 0.46
C GLY A 209 14.90 -9.54 0.51
N LEU A 210 15.04 -8.71 1.53
CA LEU A 210 16.24 -7.87 1.75
C LEU A 210 17.51 -8.73 1.84
N GLY A 211 17.47 -9.83 2.59
CA GLY A 211 18.58 -10.79 2.68
C GLY A 211 19.03 -11.29 1.30
N ASN A 212 18.06 -11.65 0.45
CA ASN A 212 18.33 -12.07 -0.91
C ASN A 212 18.86 -10.96 -1.82
N ALA A 213 18.26 -9.76 -1.78
CA ALA A 213 18.70 -8.62 -2.58
C ALA A 213 20.13 -8.20 -2.24
N TYR A 214 20.47 -8.09 -0.94
CA TYR A 214 21.83 -7.78 -0.51
C TYR A 214 22.84 -8.85 -0.93
N ARG A 215 22.45 -10.13 -0.93
CA ARG A 215 23.29 -11.23 -1.45
C ARG A 215 23.55 -11.07 -2.95
N HIS A 216 22.56 -10.67 -3.75
CA HIS A 216 22.73 -10.40 -5.17
C HIS A 216 23.65 -9.19 -5.43
N LEU A 217 23.66 -8.21 -4.54
CA LEU A 217 24.58 -7.07 -4.55
C LEU A 217 25.97 -7.38 -3.94
N ALA A 218 26.26 -8.64 -3.61
CA ALA A 218 27.48 -9.08 -2.95
C ALA A 218 27.78 -8.40 -1.60
N GLN A 219 26.75 -7.86 -0.94
CA GLN A 219 26.80 -7.31 0.42
C GLN A 219 26.42 -8.41 1.42
N TYR A 220 27.29 -9.42 1.55
CA TYR A 220 26.95 -10.66 2.26
C TYR A 220 26.74 -10.46 3.77
N GLU A 221 27.44 -9.52 4.41
CA GLU A 221 27.26 -9.20 5.83
C GLU A 221 25.86 -8.64 6.10
N LYS A 222 25.34 -7.77 5.22
CA LYS A 222 23.95 -7.29 5.32
C LYS A 222 22.95 -8.41 5.04
N ALA A 223 23.26 -9.26 4.04
CA ALA A 223 22.42 -10.40 3.73
C ALA A 223 22.25 -11.33 4.95
N ILE A 224 23.31 -11.54 5.73
CA ILE A 224 23.28 -12.30 6.99
C ILE A 224 22.35 -11.62 7.98
N ILE A 225 22.55 -10.33 8.28
CA ILE A 225 21.73 -9.59 9.26
C ILE A 225 20.23 -9.73 8.96
N PHE A 226 19.81 -9.46 7.72
CA PHE A 226 18.40 -9.53 7.35
C PHE A 226 17.86 -10.97 7.31
N SER A 227 18.67 -11.95 6.89
CA SER A 227 18.25 -13.36 6.92
C SER A 227 18.13 -13.90 8.35
N GLU A 228 18.95 -13.43 9.30
CA GLU A 228 18.81 -13.74 10.73
C GLU A 228 17.53 -13.14 11.32
N GLN A 229 17.21 -11.88 10.98
CA GLN A 229 15.97 -11.23 11.40
C GLN A 229 14.73 -11.97 10.85
N ALA A 230 14.74 -12.33 9.57
CA ALA A 230 13.68 -13.13 8.95
C ALA A 230 13.54 -14.49 9.64
N LEU A 231 14.65 -15.19 9.92
CA LEU A 231 14.64 -16.48 10.61
C LEU A 231 14.09 -16.38 12.04
N GLN A 232 14.48 -15.35 12.78
CA GLN A 232 14.01 -15.13 14.14
C GLN A 232 12.49 -14.92 14.17
N LEU A 233 11.99 -14.03 13.31
CA LEU A 233 10.57 -13.68 13.28
C LEU A 233 9.72 -14.85 12.76
N SER A 234 10.16 -15.51 11.70
CA SER A 234 9.46 -16.68 11.15
C SER A 234 9.43 -17.87 12.12
N ARG A 235 10.42 -18.02 13.02
CA ARG A 235 10.36 -18.98 14.14
C ARG A 235 9.27 -18.62 15.15
N GLN A 236 9.14 -17.34 15.51
CA GLN A 236 8.08 -16.87 16.42
C GLN A 236 6.67 -17.10 15.82
N LEU A 237 6.54 -16.90 14.51
CA LEU A 237 5.29 -17.09 13.78
C LEU A 237 4.99 -18.54 13.40
N ASN A 238 5.95 -19.46 13.60
CA ASN A 238 5.91 -20.81 13.05
C ASN A 238 5.74 -20.86 11.50
N ASP A 239 6.18 -19.83 10.78
CA ASP A 239 6.18 -19.80 9.32
C ASP A 239 7.41 -20.56 8.78
N ARG A 240 7.18 -21.83 8.45
CA ARG A 240 8.24 -22.76 8.02
C ARG A 240 8.82 -22.42 6.65
N VAL A 241 8.04 -21.76 5.80
CA VAL A 241 8.48 -21.40 4.44
C VAL A 241 9.54 -20.31 4.56
N ILE A 242 9.24 -19.23 5.28
CA ILE A 242 10.20 -18.15 5.50
C ILE A 242 11.41 -18.64 6.30
N GLN A 243 11.21 -19.52 7.29
CA GLN A 243 12.33 -20.14 8.03
C GLN A 243 13.30 -20.86 7.09
N ASN A 244 12.79 -21.72 6.19
CA ASN A 244 13.64 -22.50 5.28
C ASN A 244 14.42 -21.58 4.34
N PHE A 245 13.75 -20.64 3.67
CA PHE A 245 14.41 -19.69 2.78
C PHE A 245 15.44 -18.83 3.50
N SER A 246 15.18 -18.42 4.74
CA SER A 246 16.13 -17.66 5.54
C SER A 246 17.38 -18.47 5.89
N LEU A 247 17.21 -19.76 6.26
CA LEU A 247 18.33 -20.68 6.49
C LEU A 247 19.19 -20.89 5.24
N GLN A 248 18.55 -21.04 4.07
CA GLN A 248 19.25 -21.13 2.79
C GLN A 248 19.98 -19.83 2.43
N GLY A 249 19.36 -18.67 2.71
CA GLY A 249 19.97 -17.35 2.56
C GLY A 249 21.24 -17.20 3.39
N LEU A 250 21.17 -17.58 4.68
CA LEU A 250 22.31 -17.59 5.59
C LEU A 250 23.42 -18.53 5.11
N SER A 251 23.05 -19.76 4.76
CA SER A 251 24.02 -20.75 4.27
C SER A 251 24.78 -20.21 3.04
N ASN A 252 24.05 -19.65 2.07
CA ASN A 252 24.67 -19.05 0.89
C ASN A 252 25.54 -17.84 1.21
N ALA A 253 25.12 -16.95 2.10
CA ALA A 253 25.89 -15.76 2.45
C ALA A 253 27.20 -16.13 3.15
N HIS A 254 27.16 -17.03 4.14
CA HIS A 254 28.35 -17.56 4.80
C HIS A 254 29.28 -18.29 3.81
N PHE A 255 28.72 -19.09 2.90
CA PHE A 255 29.49 -19.74 1.85
C PHE A 255 30.27 -18.73 0.99
N ARG A 256 29.62 -17.62 0.61
CA ARG A 256 30.25 -16.55 -0.19
C ARG A 256 31.36 -15.82 0.56
N LEU A 257 31.27 -15.77 1.89
CA LEU A 257 32.34 -15.27 2.77
C LEU A 257 33.42 -16.32 3.08
N SER A 258 33.36 -17.51 2.46
CA SER A 258 34.25 -18.65 2.74
C SER A 258 34.17 -19.17 4.18
N GLN A 259 33.07 -18.89 4.87
CA GLN A 259 32.72 -19.40 6.20
C GLN A 259 31.97 -20.72 6.02
N TYR A 260 32.69 -21.76 5.60
CA TYR A 260 32.08 -23.00 5.12
C TYR A 260 31.47 -23.83 6.26
N GLU A 261 32.04 -23.80 7.45
CA GLU A 261 31.48 -24.45 8.63
C GLU A 261 30.11 -23.87 9.02
N GLU A 262 29.97 -22.55 9.03
CA GLU A 262 28.70 -21.86 9.29
C GLU A 262 27.69 -22.15 8.18
N ALA A 263 28.14 -22.14 6.91
CA ALA A 263 27.29 -22.49 5.78
C ALA A 263 26.72 -23.92 5.91
N ILE A 264 27.54 -24.88 6.34
CA ILE A 264 27.12 -26.26 6.61
C ILE A 264 26.06 -26.27 7.72
N ALA A 265 26.32 -25.60 8.85
CA ALA A 265 25.40 -25.60 9.99
C ALA A 265 24.00 -25.06 9.64
N PHE A 266 23.92 -24.04 8.78
CA PHE A 266 22.62 -23.53 8.30
C PHE A 266 21.98 -24.43 7.25
N SER A 267 22.76 -25.05 6.36
CA SER A 267 22.23 -26.04 5.41
C SER A 267 21.69 -27.29 6.11
N GLU A 268 22.33 -27.77 7.18
CA GLU A 268 21.84 -28.90 7.98
C GLU A 268 20.48 -28.58 8.62
N GLN A 269 20.33 -27.36 9.18
CA GLN A 269 19.05 -26.90 9.72
C GLN A 269 17.96 -26.80 8.62
N ALA A 270 18.30 -26.29 7.43
CA ALA A 270 17.36 -26.23 6.30
C ALA A 270 16.95 -27.63 5.84
N LEU A 271 17.89 -28.59 5.81
CA LEU A 271 17.64 -29.98 5.46
C LEU A 271 16.70 -30.66 6.47
N GLU A 272 16.95 -30.48 7.76
CA GLU A 272 16.10 -31.03 8.83
C GLU A 272 14.66 -30.51 8.69
N LEU A 273 14.51 -29.20 8.50
CA LEU A 273 13.20 -28.56 8.33
C LEU A 273 12.48 -29.06 7.07
N SER A 274 13.21 -29.16 5.95
CA SER A 274 12.66 -29.66 4.68
C SER A 274 12.14 -31.09 4.82
N ARG A 275 12.91 -31.96 5.49
CA ARG A 275 12.50 -33.35 5.75
C ARG A 275 11.31 -33.45 6.69
N GLN A 276 11.25 -32.61 7.72
CA GLN A 276 10.14 -32.60 8.66
C GLN A 276 8.79 -32.32 7.98
N PHE A 277 8.80 -31.59 6.86
CA PHE A 277 7.59 -31.18 6.13
C PHE A 277 7.47 -31.75 4.73
N ASP A 278 8.24 -32.80 4.42
CA ASP A 278 8.22 -33.46 3.11
C ASP A 278 8.48 -32.52 1.91
N ASP A 279 9.22 -31.43 2.13
CA ASP A 279 9.67 -30.52 1.07
C ASP A 279 10.88 -31.11 0.34
N ARG A 280 10.59 -31.80 -0.77
CA ARG A 280 11.61 -32.45 -1.61
C ARG A 280 12.50 -31.46 -2.37
N ALA A 281 11.98 -30.28 -2.69
CA ALA A 281 12.76 -29.26 -3.37
C ALA A 281 13.78 -28.67 -2.39
N GLY A 282 13.32 -28.24 -1.21
CA GLY A 282 14.19 -27.74 -0.14
C GLY A 282 15.21 -28.78 0.33
N GLU A 283 14.84 -30.07 0.40
CA GLU A 283 15.79 -31.15 0.71
C GLU A 283 16.92 -31.22 -0.32
N GLY A 284 16.60 -31.13 -1.62
CA GLY A 284 17.59 -31.13 -2.70
C GLY A 284 18.54 -29.93 -2.63
N ASP A 285 17.99 -28.73 -2.42
CA ASP A 285 18.76 -27.49 -2.32
C ASP A 285 19.73 -27.50 -1.13
N ALA A 286 19.27 -27.99 0.02
CA ALA A 286 20.09 -28.10 1.23
C ALA A 286 21.21 -29.14 1.04
N ILE A 287 20.91 -30.33 0.49
CA ILE A 287 21.91 -31.36 0.22
C ILE A 287 22.96 -30.86 -0.79
N GLY A 288 22.54 -30.19 -1.85
CA GLY A 288 23.47 -29.58 -2.81
C GLY A 288 24.38 -28.54 -2.16
N SER A 289 23.84 -27.69 -1.29
CA SER A 289 24.61 -26.70 -0.54
C SER A 289 25.64 -27.35 0.38
N LEU A 290 25.26 -28.42 1.10
CA LEU A 290 26.17 -29.21 1.93
C LEU A 290 27.29 -29.83 1.10
N GLY A 291 26.96 -30.45 -0.03
CA GLY A 291 27.95 -31.10 -0.90
C GLY A 291 29.01 -30.11 -1.39
N ILE A 292 28.56 -28.94 -1.84
CA ILE A 292 29.46 -27.86 -2.28
C ILE A 292 30.34 -27.38 -1.11
N ALA A 293 29.77 -27.12 0.06
CA ALA A 293 30.52 -26.65 1.23
C ALA A 293 31.54 -27.67 1.74
N HIS A 294 31.17 -28.96 1.83
CA HIS A 294 32.08 -30.04 2.17
C HIS A 294 33.23 -30.18 1.16
N GLY A 295 32.93 -30.06 -0.14
CA GLY A 295 33.93 -30.06 -1.19
C GLY A 295 34.97 -28.94 -1.03
N ARG A 296 34.53 -27.73 -0.63
CA ARG A 296 35.44 -26.59 -0.36
C ARG A 296 36.35 -26.82 0.84
N LEU A 297 35.92 -27.64 1.80
CA LEU A 297 36.71 -28.05 2.96
C LEU A 297 37.56 -29.31 2.70
N GLY A 298 37.55 -29.87 1.48
CA GLY A 298 38.26 -31.11 1.14
C GLY A 298 37.65 -32.37 1.76
N ARG A 299 36.41 -32.28 2.27
CA ARG A 299 35.67 -33.37 2.92
C ARG A 299 34.92 -34.21 1.87
N TYR A 300 35.66 -34.78 0.91
CA TYR A 300 35.09 -35.41 -0.29
C TYR A 300 34.19 -36.63 -0.02
N GLN A 301 34.29 -37.26 1.15
CA GLN A 301 33.40 -38.35 1.51
C GLN A 301 32.02 -37.86 1.95
N GLN A 302 31.95 -36.66 2.52
CA GLN A 302 30.70 -36.01 2.92
C GLN A 302 30.08 -35.16 1.80
N ALA A 303 30.86 -34.84 0.77
CA ALA A 303 30.42 -34.09 -0.40
C ALA A 303 29.68 -34.98 -1.41
#